data_AF-A0A8T3SY26-F1
#
_entry.id   AF-A0A8T3SY26-F1
#
_cell.length_a   1.000
_cell.length_b   1.000
_cell.length_c   1.000
_cell.angle_alpha   90.00
_cell.angle_beta   90.00
_cell.angle_gamma   90.00
#
_symmetry.space_group_name_H-M   'P 1'
#
loop_
_entity.id
_entity.type
_entity.pdbx_description
1 polymer ?
#
loop_
_entity_poly.entity_id
_entity_poly.type
_entity_poly.pdbx_seq_one_letter_code
_entity_poly.pdbx_strand_id
1 'polypeptide(L)'
;MILRIGLEIADRIVAALPSRLAYAVADVAGDAWHRLAPGRRRLVEANLARVCAATGRPTRGQPFTALVRSAFRNHARYYVELLRTPHYRP
;
A
#
# COMPACT_ATOMS: atom_id res chain seq x y z
N MET A 1 21.77 0.00 9.37
CA MET A 1 21.40 0.16 10.79
C MET A 1 20.02 0.83 10.96
N ILE A 2 19.78 2.01 10.38
CA ILE A 2 18.48 2.74 10.46
C ILE A 2 17.29 1.92 9.94
N LEU A 3 17.44 1.26 8.79
CA LEU A 3 16.37 0.44 8.19
C LEU A 3 15.92 -0.70 9.12
N ARG A 4 16.87 -1.35 9.80
CA ARG A 4 16.60 -2.47 10.72
C ARG A 4 15.85 -1.98 11.96
N ILE A 5 16.28 -0.87 12.55
CA ILE A 5 15.60 -0.24 13.69
C ILE A 5 14.17 0.16 13.30
N GLY A 6 13.99 0.73 12.11
CA GLY A 6 12.67 1.08 11.59
C GLY A 6 11.75 -0.14 11.43
N LEU A 7 12.28 -1.26 10.94
CA LEU A 7 11.54 -2.52 10.80
C LEU A 7 11.19 -3.13 12.16
N GLU A 8 12.11 -3.17 13.12
CA GLU A 8 11.86 -3.69 14.47
C GLU A 8 10.80 -2.85 15.22
N ILE A 9 10.83 -1.53 15.05
CA ILE A 9 9.80 -0.63 15.61
C ILE A 9 8.45 -0.87 14.92
N ALA A 10 8.43 -0.97 13.59
CA ALA A 10 7.21 -1.23 12.84
C ALA A 10 6.58 -2.57 13.23
N ASP A 11 7.38 -3.61 13.37
CA ASP A 11 6.96 -4.95 13.80
C ASP A 11 6.27 -4.90 15.18
N ARG A 12 6.91 -4.27 16.17
CA ARG A 12 6.33 -4.13 17.53
C ARG A 12 5.04 -3.33 17.53
N ILE A 13 4.99 -2.20 16.82
CA ILE A 13 3.79 -1.37 16.74
C ILE A 13 2.65 -2.12 16.07
N VAL A 14 2.93 -2.79 14.94
CA VAL A 14 1.93 -3.52 14.16
C VAL A 14 1.41 -4.74 14.92
N ALA A 15 2.26 -5.44 15.68
CA ALA A 15 1.88 -6.56 16.53
C ALA A 15 1.00 -6.14 17.72
N ALA A 16 1.25 -4.96 18.30
CA ALA A 16 0.50 -4.45 19.44
C ALA A 16 -0.84 -3.80 19.07
N LEU A 17 -1.01 -3.34 17.82
CA LEU A 17 -2.23 -2.63 17.42
C LEU A 17 -3.41 -3.59 17.14
N PRO A 18 -4.65 -3.25 17.53
CA PRO A 18 -5.85 -3.89 17.01
C PRO A 18 -5.91 -3.78 15.48
N SER A 19 -6.37 -4.84 14.80
CA SER A 19 -6.34 -4.91 13.32
C SER A 19 -6.98 -3.73 12.61
N ARG A 20 -8.10 -3.22 13.14
CA ARG A 20 -8.79 -2.05 12.57
C ARG A 20 -7.90 -0.80 12.55
N LEU A 21 -7.14 -0.57 13.62
CA LEU A 21 -6.23 0.58 13.70
C LEU A 21 -5.03 0.40 12.79
N ALA A 22 -4.48 -0.82 12.69
CA ALA A 22 -3.36 -1.10 11.80
C ALA A 22 -3.73 -0.83 10.33
N TYR A 23 -4.91 -1.26 9.90
CA TYR A 23 -5.42 -0.96 8.56
C TYR A 23 -5.72 0.54 8.34
N ALA A 24 -6.23 1.25 9.36
CA ALA A 24 -6.43 2.69 9.26
C ALA A 24 -5.11 3.45 9.10
N VAL A 25 -4.08 3.08 9.85
CA VAL A 25 -2.73 3.63 9.69
C VAL A 25 -2.16 3.32 8.30
N ALA A 26 -2.36 2.10 7.80
CA ALA A 26 -1.95 1.72 6.45
C ALA A 26 -2.65 2.55 5.36
N ASP A 27 -3.93 2.84 5.51
CA ASP A 27 -4.67 3.68 4.57
C ASP A 27 -4.13 5.11 4.52
N VAL A 28 -3.84 5.69 5.69
CA VAL A 28 -3.23 7.02 5.79
C VAL A 28 -1.84 7.03 5.18
N ALA A 29 -1.02 6.01 5.46
CA ALA A 29 0.30 5.86 4.87
C ALA A 29 0.25 5.71 3.34
N GLY A 30 -0.69 4.90 2.83
CA GLY A 30 -0.93 4.73 1.40
C GLY A 30 -1.37 6.03 0.72
N ASP A 31 -2.26 6.80 1.35
CA ASP A 31 -2.70 8.12 0.86
C ASP A 31 -1.56 9.15 0.85
N ALA A 32 -0.73 9.16 1.90
CA ALA A 32 0.45 10.01 1.97
C ALA A 32 1.44 9.63 0.85
N TRP A 33 1.71 8.34 0.66
CA TRP A 33 2.60 7.87 -0.39
C TRP A 33 2.07 8.24 -1.78
N HIS A 34 0.79 8.02 -2.06
CA HIS A 34 0.15 8.41 -3.31
C HIS A 34 0.35 9.90 -3.65
N ARG A 35 0.36 10.77 -2.63
CA ARG A 35 0.59 12.22 -2.81
C ARG A 35 2.07 12.57 -2.96
N LEU A 36 2.94 11.93 -2.20
CA LEU A 36 4.35 12.30 -2.05
C LEU A 36 5.29 11.65 -3.09
N ALA A 37 4.88 10.57 -3.77
CA ALA A 37 5.72 9.86 -4.74
C ALA A 37 5.18 9.94 -6.19
N PRO A 38 5.25 11.11 -6.85
CA PRO A 38 4.70 11.30 -8.18
C PRO A 38 5.32 10.36 -9.24
N GLY A 39 6.61 10.05 -9.14
CA GLY A 39 7.28 9.10 -10.04
C GLY A 39 6.70 7.69 -9.94
N ARG A 40 6.50 7.18 -8.72
CA ARG A 40 5.87 5.88 -8.49
C ARG A 40 4.40 5.89 -8.91
N ARG A 41 3.69 6.99 -8.66
CA ARG A 41 2.29 7.15 -9.09
C ARG A 41 2.14 6.98 -10.60
N ARG A 42 3.01 7.63 -11.40
CA ARG A 42 3.01 7.49 -12.87
C ARG A 42 3.21 6.04 -13.33
N LEU A 43 4.08 5.29 -12.66
CA LEU A 43 4.30 3.87 -12.98
C LEU A 43 3.07 3.02 -12.68
N VAL A 44 2.44 3.25 -11.52
CA VAL A 44 1.19 2.56 -11.13
C VAL A 44 0.05 2.91 -12.09
N GLU A 45 -0.12 4.19 -12.44
CA GLU A 45 -1.07 4.66 -13.45
C GLU A 45 -0.85 3.96 -14.79
N ALA A 46 0.39 3.94 -15.31
CA ALA A 46 0.70 3.29 -16.58
C ALA A 46 0.40 1.78 -16.57
N ASN A 47 0.73 1.09 -15.48
CA ASN A 47 0.47 -0.33 -15.32
C ASN A 47 -1.04 -0.62 -15.26
N LEU A 48 -1.77 0.12 -14.43
CA LEU A 48 -3.22 -0.05 -14.28
C LEU A 48 -3.97 0.34 -15.55
N ALA A 49 -3.51 1.33 -16.30
CA ALA A 49 -4.10 1.71 -17.58
C ALA A 49 -4.07 0.54 -18.58
N ARG A 50 -2.96 -0.22 -18.64
CA ARG A 50 -2.86 -1.41 -19.50
C ARG A 50 -3.84 -2.50 -19.09
N VAL A 51 -3.95 -2.79 -17.79
CA VAL A 51 -4.91 -3.79 -17.28
C VAL A 51 -6.35 -3.35 -17.50
N CYS A 52 -6.68 -2.09 -17.23
CA CYS A 52 -8.01 -1.54 -17.45
C CYS A 52 -8.40 -1.59 -18.93
N ALA A 53 -7.50 -1.19 -19.84
CA ALA A 53 -7.72 -1.28 -21.27
C ALA A 53 -8.02 -2.74 -21.71
N ALA A 54 -7.25 -3.71 -21.21
CA ALA A 54 -7.46 -5.12 -21.52
C ALA A 54 -8.75 -5.71 -20.94
N THR A 55 -9.32 -5.09 -19.89
CA THR A 55 -10.53 -5.57 -19.19
C THR A 55 -11.76 -4.72 -19.47
N GLY A 56 -11.71 -3.77 -20.41
CA GLY A 56 -12.82 -2.88 -20.74
C GLY A 56 -13.17 -1.88 -19.62
N ARG A 57 -12.26 -1.63 -18.69
CA ARG A 57 -12.46 -0.69 -17.57
C ARG A 57 -11.96 0.72 -17.92
N PRO A 58 -12.51 1.77 -17.28
CA PRO A 58 -12.03 3.13 -17.48
C PRO A 58 -10.52 3.28 -17.19
N THR A 59 -9.81 3.93 -18.11
CA THR A 59 -8.37 4.24 -18.00
C THR A 59 -8.10 5.68 -17.58
N ARG A 60 -9.15 6.49 -17.38
CA ARG A 60 -9.11 7.91 -17.01
C ARG A 60 -10.33 8.28 -16.15
N GLY A 61 -10.32 9.50 -15.62
CA GLY A 61 -11.41 10.06 -14.82
C GLY A 61 -11.42 9.58 -13.36
N GLN A 62 -12.44 10.02 -12.61
CA GLN A 62 -12.56 9.75 -11.17
C GLN A 62 -12.48 8.26 -10.82
N PRO A 63 -13.13 7.31 -11.55
CA PRO A 63 -13.03 5.89 -11.22
C PRO A 63 -11.60 5.35 -11.32
N PHE A 64 -10.85 5.78 -12.34
CA PHE A 64 -9.45 5.38 -12.51
C PHE A 64 -8.56 5.97 -11.42
N THR A 65 -8.74 7.26 -11.09
CA THR A 65 -8.00 7.91 -9.99
C THR A 65 -8.26 7.23 -8.65
N ALA A 66 -9.51 6.81 -8.39
CA ALA A 66 -9.86 6.06 -7.19
C ALA A 66 -9.18 4.68 -7.16
N LEU A 67 -9.09 3.99 -8.30
CA LEU A 67 -8.38 2.72 -8.42
C LEU A 67 -6.88 2.87 -8.14
N VAL A 68 -6.24 3.90 -8.71
CA VAL A 68 -4.82 4.21 -8.46
C VAL A 68 -4.60 4.46 -6.97
N ARG A 69 -5.41 5.31 -6.33
CA ARG A 69 -5.34 5.56 -4.88
C ARG A 69 -5.52 4.27 -4.07
N SER A 70 -6.48 3.42 -4.44
CA SER A 70 -6.73 2.12 -3.81
C SER A 70 -5.52 1.18 -3.91
N ALA A 71 -4.81 1.18 -5.04
CA ALA A 71 -3.60 0.37 -5.20
C ALA A 71 -2.51 0.76 -4.19
N PHE A 72 -2.31 2.06 -3.92
CA PHE A 72 -1.36 2.51 -2.89
C PHE A 72 -1.79 2.10 -1.48
N ARG A 73 -3.07 2.21 -1.14
CA ARG A 73 -3.61 1.74 0.14
C ARG A 73 -3.41 0.24 0.30
N ASN A 74 -3.79 -0.56 -0.69
CA ASN A 74 -3.62 -2.01 -0.65
C ASN A 74 -2.15 -2.42 -0.55
N HIS A 75 -1.25 -1.70 -1.21
CA HIS A 75 0.19 -1.95 -1.07
C HIS A 75 0.69 -1.65 0.36
N ALA A 76 0.21 -0.58 0.99
CA ALA A 76 0.53 -0.30 2.39
C ALA A 76 -0.04 -1.38 3.34
N ARG A 77 -1.27 -1.84 3.09
CA ARG A 77 -1.89 -2.94 3.86
C ARG A 77 -1.14 -4.25 3.71
N TYR A 78 -0.63 -4.55 2.52
CA TYR A 78 0.20 -5.73 2.27
C TYR A 78 1.44 -5.76 3.19
N TYR A 79 2.09 -4.62 3.45
CA TYR A 79 3.20 -4.57 4.41
C TYR A 79 2.74 -4.82 5.86
N VAL A 80 1.55 -4.33 6.25
CA VAL A 80 0.98 -4.65 7.56
C VAL A 80 0.75 -6.15 7.70
N GLU A 81 0.21 -6.79 6.67
CA GLU A 81 -0.02 -8.24 6.66
C GLU A 81 1.29 -9.02 6.70
N LEU A 82 2.30 -8.58 5.94
CA LEU A 82 3.63 -9.17 5.96
C LEU A 82 4.27 -9.11 7.35
N LEU A 83 4.19 -7.96 8.03
CA LEU A 83 4.70 -7.78 9.40
C LEU A 83 3.95 -8.63 10.43
N ARG A 84 2.67 -8.95 10.18
CA ARG A 84 1.86 -9.80 11.08
C ARG A 84 1.96 -11.28 10.77
N THR A 85 2.51 -11.64 9.63
CA THR A 85 2.63 -13.04 9.24
C THR A 85 3.64 -13.72 10.15
N PRO A 86 3.32 -14.89 10.73
CA PRO A 86 4.27 -15.65 11.53
C PRO A 86 5.54 -15.87 10.74
N HIS A 87 6.68 -15.49 11.30
CA HIS A 87 7.98 -15.75 10.68
C HIS A 87 8.17 -17.27 10.61
N TYR A 88 8.32 -17.80 9.40
CA TYR A 88 8.66 -19.20 9.20
C TYR A 88 9.97 -19.49 9.96
N ARG A 89 9.89 -20.34 10.98
CA ARG A 89 11.05 -20.91 11.68
C ARG A 89 11.17 -22.35 11.17
N PRO A 90 12.26 -22.69 10.44
CA PRO A 90 12.48 -24.06 9.96
C PRO A 90 12.66 -25.05 11.10
#